data_AF-A0A7L3HFX9-F1
#
_entry.id   AF-A0A7L3HFX9-F1
#
_cell.length_a   1.000
_cell.length_b   1.000
_cell.length_c   1.000
_cell.angle_alpha   90.00
_cell.angle_beta   90.00
_cell.angle_gamma   90.00
#
_symmetry.space_group_name_H-M   'P 1'
#
loop_
_entity.id
_entity.type
_entity.pdbx_description
1 polymer ?
#
loop_
_entity_poly.entity_id
_entity_poly.type
_entity_poly.pdbx_seq_one_letter_code
_entity_poly.pdbx_strand_id
1 'polypeptide(L)'
;QTSESDHMDSLKDQTASGKEKPEAIKALEVESAPEDGEVASESPTEDPEGPDPLRKFDMENQNYLFEHIKRVLMLESSKSECASEELLIPSEESKVDNALPIHSAVEDLVCRIWGNPEAKHEAPSVLRKLYPFPVDKAALWGTLPEVDRALVTGDSMLSVPHNTDALPKDPTDRKIEEAIKRSFKLAAAQLGVSIYCTYASKALLIWLEEEQARFRKKWVPSGAVQRKRRLCKIAANFIHDAAEDFLRLTVKNVACLTVAWRALWLRPWSSSLDLKYKLLSLPYTGGKLFG
;
A
#
# COMPACT_ATOMS: atom_id res chain seq x y z
N GLN A 1 -20.33 6.18 -56.64
CA GLN A 1 -20.25 7.24 -57.67
C GLN A 1 -19.34 8.31 -57.08
N THR A 2 -18.05 8.36 -57.45
CA THR A 2 -17.48 8.98 -58.68
C THR A 2 -17.59 10.50 -58.62
N SER A 3 -16.54 11.32 -58.71
CA SER A 3 -15.09 11.11 -58.98
C SER A 3 -14.31 12.26 -58.28
N GLU A 4 -13.02 12.22 -57.92
CA GLU A 4 -11.79 11.96 -58.69
C GLU A 4 -11.51 13.02 -59.77
N SER A 5 -10.48 13.86 -59.55
CA SER A 5 -9.75 14.64 -60.57
C SER A 5 -8.43 15.21 -60.00
N ASP A 6 -7.30 14.92 -60.63
CA ASP A 6 -5.95 15.40 -60.28
C ASP A 6 -5.74 16.91 -60.61
N HIS A 7 -4.56 17.56 -60.47
CA HIS A 7 -3.36 17.33 -61.29
C HIS A 7 -2.23 18.37 -60.98
N MET A 8 -0.95 17.98 -61.14
CA MET A 8 0.27 18.83 -61.27
C MET A 8 0.65 19.75 -60.08
N ASP A 9 1.90 20.06 -59.73
CA ASP A 9 3.27 19.53 -60.01
C ASP A 9 4.18 20.04 -58.83
N SER A 10 5.53 20.04 -58.73
CA SER A 10 6.64 19.83 -59.66
C SER A 10 7.99 19.44 -58.97
N LEU A 11 9.08 19.60 -59.71
CA LEU A 11 10.47 19.14 -59.52
C LEU A 11 11.42 20.11 -58.76
N LYS A 12 12.48 19.54 -58.15
CA LYS A 12 13.91 20.00 -58.15
C LYS A 12 14.34 21.25 -57.33
N ASP A 13 15.60 21.42 -56.89
CA ASP A 13 16.77 20.51 -56.73
C ASP A 13 17.86 21.10 -55.77
N GLN A 14 18.88 20.30 -55.43
CA GLN A 14 20.30 20.66 -55.16
C GLN A 14 20.77 21.64 -54.03
N THR A 15 21.31 21.03 -52.96
CA THR A 15 22.67 21.22 -52.36
C THR A 15 23.32 22.60 -52.12
N ALA A 16 23.73 22.83 -50.87
CA ALA A 16 24.84 23.71 -50.44
C ALA A 16 25.82 22.94 -49.51
N SER A 17 26.95 23.52 -49.08
CA SER A 17 28.04 22.75 -48.42
C SER A 17 29.04 23.54 -47.55
N GLY A 18 29.43 22.97 -46.39
CA GLY A 18 30.54 23.37 -45.50
C GLY A 18 30.57 22.42 -44.27
N LYS A 19 31.63 21.66 -43.96
CA LYS A 19 33.02 22.03 -43.55
C LYS A 19 33.01 22.91 -42.29
N GLU A 20 33.78 22.60 -41.25
CA GLU A 20 35.17 22.10 -41.25
C GLU A 20 35.41 20.67 -40.67
N LYS A 21 36.66 20.34 -40.32
CA LYS A 21 37.18 18.97 -40.02
C LYS A 21 38.44 19.06 -39.09
N PRO A 22 39.22 17.98 -38.85
CA PRO A 22 39.36 17.25 -37.57
C PRO A 22 40.68 17.50 -36.80
N GLU A 23 40.86 16.84 -35.65
CA GLU A 23 42.08 16.12 -35.20
C GLU A 23 41.85 15.54 -33.77
N ALA A 24 42.54 14.52 -33.26
CA ALA A 24 43.51 13.56 -33.83
C ALA A 24 43.38 12.18 -33.11
N ILE A 25 43.99 11.12 -33.65
CA ILE A 25 44.02 9.78 -33.04
C ILE A 25 45.29 9.63 -32.17
N LYS A 26 45.14 9.05 -30.97
CA LYS A 26 46.20 8.30 -30.27
C LYS A 26 45.61 7.05 -29.60
N ALA A 27 46.42 6.02 -29.45
CA ALA A 27 46.04 4.71 -28.91
C ALA A 27 47.20 4.12 -28.10
N LEU A 28 46.88 3.14 -27.23
CA LEU A 28 47.72 2.62 -26.13
C LEU A 28 47.95 3.71 -25.04
N GLU A 29 48.06 3.37 -23.76
CA GLU A 29 48.64 2.16 -23.16
C GLU A 29 47.68 1.33 -22.26
N VAL A 30 48.15 0.12 -21.92
CA VAL A 30 47.54 -0.78 -20.92
C VAL A 30 48.51 -0.91 -19.77
N GLU A 31 48.12 -0.45 -18.58
CA GLU A 31 48.72 -0.85 -17.31
C GLU A 31 47.65 -1.46 -16.40
N SER A 32 48.08 -2.22 -15.39
CA SER A 32 47.22 -3.21 -14.71
C SER A 32 47.30 -3.12 -13.19
N ALA A 33 46.20 -3.54 -12.54
CA ALA A 33 46.07 -3.83 -11.11
C ALA A 33 46.14 -2.61 -10.14
N PRO A 34 45.70 -2.79 -8.87
CA PRO A 34 45.07 -3.97 -8.27
C PRO A 34 43.56 -3.80 -7.99
N GLU A 35 42.93 -4.87 -7.51
CA GLU A 35 41.69 -4.77 -6.74
C GLU A 35 42.01 -4.11 -5.39
N ASP A 36 41.19 -3.14 -4.96
CA ASP A 36 40.97 -2.87 -3.55
C ASP A 36 39.45 -2.70 -3.32
N GLY A 37 38.89 -3.61 -2.54
CA GLY A 37 37.45 -3.76 -2.36
C GLY A 37 36.91 -2.82 -1.29
N GLU A 38 36.92 -1.50 -1.53
CA GLU A 38 36.18 -0.57 -0.70
C GLU A 38 34.68 -0.82 -0.87
N VAL A 39 34.09 -1.54 0.09
CA VAL A 39 32.64 -1.69 0.22
C VAL A 39 32.06 -0.32 0.54
N ALA A 40 31.62 0.39 -0.50
CA ALA A 40 30.91 1.64 -0.37
C ALA A 40 29.67 1.42 0.49
N SER A 41 29.70 1.89 1.73
CA SER A 41 28.56 1.84 2.64
C SER A 41 27.38 2.53 1.99
N GLU A 42 26.37 1.76 1.61
CA GLU A 42 25.08 2.27 1.11
C GLU A 42 24.38 3.03 2.23
N SER A 43 24.74 4.31 2.39
CA SER A 43 23.95 5.24 3.19
C SER A 43 22.54 5.25 2.61
N PRO A 44 21.48 4.99 3.40
CA PRO A 44 20.12 5.00 2.90
C PRO A 44 19.83 6.40 2.38
N THR A 45 19.86 6.54 1.05
CA THR A 45 19.49 7.76 0.37
C THR A 45 17.98 7.74 0.27
N GLU A 46 17.34 7.96 1.43
CA GLU A 46 15.91 8.23 1.49
C GLU A 46 15.65 9.42 0.56
N ASP A 47 14.82 9.20 -0.48
CA ASP A 47 14.35 10.28 -1.33
C ASP A 47 13.81 11.39 -0.42
N PRO A 48 14.16 12.67 -0.66
CA PRO A 48 13.77 13.76 0.24
C PRO A 48 12.25 13.89 0.27
N GLU A 49 11.62 13.26 1.25
CA GLU A 49 10.18 13.20 1.38
C GLU A 49 9.63 14.63 1.49
N GLY A 50 8.62 14.92 0.66
CA GLY A 50 8.12 16.28 0.48
C GLY A 50 7.72 16.90 1.82
N PRO A 51 8.01 18.20 2.05
CA PRO A 51 8.15 18.80 3.37
C PRO A 51 7.08 18.35 4.36
N ASP A 52 7.55 17.63 5.39
CA ASP A 52 6.77 16.81 6.33
C ASP A 52 5.39 17.44 6.66
N PRO A 53 4.26 16.81 6.27
CA PRO A 53 2.97 17.47 6.21
C PRO A 53 2.46 17.93 7.58
N LEU A 54 2.75 19.19 7.90
CA LEU A 54 2.49 19.89 9.16
C LEU A 54 1.28 19.34 9.93
N ARG A 55 1.58 18.60 11.00
CA ARG A 55 0.60 17.88 11.81
C ARG A 55 -0.39 18.86 12.46
N LYS A 56 -1.58 19.00 11.86
CA LYS A 56 -2.70 19.79 12.41
C LYS A 56 -3.19 19.32 13.79
N PHE A 57 -2.86 18.10 14.20
CA PHE A 57 -3.25 17.55 15.51
C PHE A 57 -2.17 17.82 16.56
N ASP A 58 -2.48 18.73 17.47
CA ASP A 58 -1.70 19.00 18.68
C ASP A 58 -1.85 17.86 19.70
N MET A 59 -0.72 17.25 20.04
CA MET A 59 -0.62 16.06 20.89
C MET A 59 -1.00 16.31 22.35
N GLU A 60 -0.97 17.56 22.84
CA GLU A 60 -1.46 17.89 24.18
C GLU A 60 -2.94 17.51 24.36
N ASN A 61 -3.71 17.50 23.26
CA ASN A 61 -5.12 17.12 23.24
C ASN A 61 -5.37 15.60 23.17
N GLN A 62 -4.32 14.76 23.06
CA GLN A 62 -4.49 13.31 22.89
C GLN A 62 -5.28 12.67 24.04
N ASN A 63 -4.89 12.94 25.28
CA ASN A 63 -5.55 12.35 26.44
C ASN A 63 -6.98 12.87 26.60
N TYR A 64 -7.21 14.17 26.33
CA TYR A 64 -8.56 14.74 26.30
C TYR A 64 -9.45 14.05 25.26
N LEU A 65 -8.94 13.84 24.04
CA LEU A 65 -9.66 13.14 22.97
C LEU A 65 -9.94 11.68 23.33
N PHE A 66 -8.94 10.96 23.84
CA PHE A 66 -9.04 9.53 24.13
C PHE A 66 -10.04 9.25 25.26
N GLU A 67 -10.07 10.07 26.31
CA GLU A 67 -11.10 9.98 27.36
C GLU A 67 -12.52 10.24 26.86
N HIS A 68 -12.68 11.10 25.84
CA HIS A 68 -13.98 11.28 25.19
C HIS A 68 -14.35 10.11 24.27
N ILE A 69 -13.38 9.53 23.55
CA ILE A 69 -13.60 8.31 22.74
C ILE A 69 -14.02 7.14 23.63
N LYS A 70 -13.27 6.85 24.71
CA LYS A 70 -13.61 5.80 25.69
C LYS A 70 -15.05 5.97 26.20
N ARG A 71 -15.42 7.18 26.61
CA ARG A 71 -16.77 7.49 27.13
C ARG A 71 -17.88 7.35 26.09
N VAL A 72 -17.66 7.78 24.85
CA VAL A 72 -18.68 7.74 23.78
C VAL A 72 -18.88 6.33 23.23
N LEU A 73 -17.81 5.54 23.12
CA LEU A 73 -17.85 4.15 22.64
C LEU A 73 -18.02 3.12 23.77
N MET A 74 -18.22 3.57 25.02
CA MET A 74 -18.35 2.73 26.22
C MET A 74 -17.21 1.70 26.37
N LEU A 75 -15.98 2.11 26.03
CA LEU A 75 -14.81 1.24 26.10
C LEU A 75 -14.34 1.10 27.56
N GLU A 76 -14.54 -0.08 28.13
CA GLU A 76 -13.93 -0.44 29.40
C GLU A 76 -12.40 -0.59 29.23
N SER A 77 -11.65 -0.12 30.22
CA SER A 77 -10.20 -0.36 30.30
C SER A 77 -9.95 -1.79 30.78
N SER A 78 -10.05 -2.76 29.88
CA SER A 78 -9.70 -4.14 30.16
C SER A 78 -8.26 -4.23 30.66
N LYS A 79 -8.08 -4.79 31.86
CA LYS A 79 -6.77 -5.32 32.24
C LYS A 79 -6.52 -6.53 31.34
N SER A 80 -5.37 -6.54 30.65
CA SER A 80 -4.99 -7.71 29.86
C SER A 80 -4.77 -8.91 30.77
N GLU A 81 -5.69 -9.85 30.75
CA GLU A 81 -5.50 -11.22 31.21
C GLU A 81 -5.34 -12.14 29.99
N CYS A 82 -4.41 -11.79 29.10
CA CYS A 82 -3.95 -12.68 28.05
C CYS A 82 -3.15 -13.83 28.69
N ALA A 83 -3.83 -14.92 29.02
CA ALA A 83 -3.26 -16.06 29.72
C ALA A 83 -2.36 -16.91 28.80
N SER A 84 -1.12 -16.47 28.60
CA SER A 84 -0.06 -17.24 27.94
C SER A 84 0.93 -17.82 28.96
N GLU A 85 0.73 -19.07 29.34
CA GLU A 85 1.70 -19.85 30.15
C GLU A 85 2.94 -20.24 29.32
N GLU A 86 3.84 -19.30 29.02
CA GLU A 86 5.19 -19.66 28.51
C GLU A 86 6.29 -18.65 28.89
N LEU A 87 6.98 -18.95 30.00
CA LEU A 87 8.31 -18.49 30.43
C LEU A 87 8.53 -17.01 30.85
N LEU A 88 9.35 -16.87 31.89
CA LEU A 88 9.72 -15.61 32.54
C LEU A 88 10.84 -14.88 31.78
N ILE A 89 10.47 -13.85 31.01
CA ILE A 89 11.35 -12.70 30.75
C ILE A 89 10.66 -11.48 31.36
N PRO A 90 11.30 -10.71 32.26
CA PRO A 90 10.81 -9.40 32.67
C PRO A 90 10.92 -8.42 31.50
N SER A 91 9.92 -8.44 30.61
CA SER A 91 9.76 -7.42 29.60
C SER A 91 9.45 -6.10 30.31
N GLU A 92 10.31 -5.09 30.16
CA GLU A 92 9.96 -3.70 30.51
C GLU A 92 9.02 -3.13 29.43
N GLU A 93 7.89 -3.82 29.24
CA GLU A 93 6.73 -3.33 28.51
C GLU A 93 6.13 -2.17 29.30
N SER A 94 6.72 -1.00 29.06
CA SER A 94 6.21 0.29 29.49
C SER A 94 4.74 0.36 29.10
N LYS A 95 3.85 0.34 30.12
CA LYS A 95 2.42 0.51 29.88
C LYS A 95 2.21 1.82 29.16
N VAL A 96 1.69 1.72 27.93
CA VAL A 96 1.18 2.88 27.20
C VAL A 96 -0.16 3.24 27.85
N ASP A 97 -0.13 3.84 29.05
CA ASP A 97 -1.32 4.19 29.83
C ASP A 97 -2.26 5.15 29.07
N ASN A 98 -1.72 5.84 28.05
CA ASN A 98 -2.46 6.68 27.11
C ASN A 98 -2.93 5.93 25.84
N ALA A 99 -3.07 4.60 25.87
CA ALA A 99 -3.65 3.81 24.78
C ALA A 99 -5.19 3.83 24.79
N LEU A 100 -5.78 3.57 23.63
CA LEU A 100 -7.19 3.15 23.53
C LEU A 100 -7.25 1.61 23.59
N PRO A 101 -8.16 1.02 24.39
CA PRO A 101 -8.40 -0.42 24.35
C PRO A 101 -9.03 -0.82 23.02
N ILE A 102 -8.76 -2.04 22.57
CA ILE A 102 -9.38 -2.59 21.35
C ILE A 102 -10.82 -3.01 21.67
N HIS A 103 -11.78 -2.57 20.86
CA HIS A 103 -13.18 -2.97 20.99
C HIS A 103 -13.37 -4.41 20.46
N SER A 104 -14.13 -5.25 21.17
CA SER A 104 -14.33 -6.67 20.85
C SER A 104 -14.71 -6.94 19.38
N ALA A 105 -15.61 -6.15 18.79
CA ALA A 105 -15.98 -6.29 17.37
C ALA A 105 -14.80 -6.14 16.36
N VAL A 106 -13.70 -5.48 16.76
CA VAL A 106 -12.45 -5.40 15.97
C VAL A 106 -11.60 -6.66 16.18
N GLU A 107 -11.51 -7.14 17.41
CA GLU A 107 -10.84 -8.41 17.76
C GLU A 107 -11.53 -9.60 17.07
N ASP A 108 -12.86 -9.67 17.14
CA ASP A 108 -13.71 -10.60 16.39
C ASP A 108 -13.48 -10.56 14.88
N LEU A 109 -13.18 -9.39 14.31
CA LEU A 109 -12.87 -9.23 12.89
C LEU A 109 -11.47 -9.77 12.57
N VAL A 110 -10.49 -9.51 13.43
CA VAL A 110 -9.12 -10.04 13.35
C VAL A 110 -9.14 -11.56 13.45
N CYS A 111 -9.65 -12.11 14.55
CA CYS A 111 -9.69 -13.56 14.80
C CYS A 111 -10.45 -14.32 13.71
N ARG A 112 -11.56 -13.78 13.18
CA ARG A 112 -12.34 -14.41 12.10
C ARG A 112 -11.62 -14.45 10.75
N ILE A 113 -10.80 -13.44 10.44
CA ILE A 113 -10.04 -13.38 9.18
C ILE A 113 -8.74 -14.17 9.31
N TRP A 114 -8.03 -14.03 10.42
CA TRP A 114 -6.75 -14.71 10.68
C TRP A 114 -6.93 -16.19 11.09
N GLY A 115 -8.11 -16.59 11.56
CA GLY A 115 -8.47 -18.00 11.79
C GLY A 115 -8.56 -18.85 10.51
N ASN A 116 -8.59 -18.22 9.33
CA ASN A 116 -8.43 -18.89 8.04
C ASN A 116 -7.65 -17.98 7.06
N PRO A 117 -6.32 -17.95 7.13
CA PRO A 117 -5.52 -17.01 6.35
C PRO A 117 -5.42 -17.42 4.87
N GLU A 118 -5.60 -18.70 4.53
CA GLU A 118 -5.64 -19.20 3.15
C GLU A 118 -6.97 -18.93 2.40
N ALA A 119 -7.98 -18.39 3.06
CA ALA A 119 -9.23 -18.01 2.40
C ALA A 119 -9.00 -16.96 1.29
N LYS A 120 -9.95 -16.88 0.34
CA LYS A 120 -9.90 -15.93 -0.78
C LYS A 120 -10.23 -14.51 -0.31
N HIS A 121 -9.27 -13.91 0.41
CA HIS A 121 -9.34 -12.55 0.94
C HIS A 121 -9.24 -11.52 -0.20
N GLU A 122 -10.39 -11.09 -0.70
CA GLU A 122 -10.49 -10.10 -1.79
C GLU A 122 -11.21 -8.81 -1.35
N ALA A 123 -10.92 -7.71 -2.05
CA ALA A 123 -11.59 -6.43 -1.88
C ALA A 123 -13.03 -6.50 -2.47
N PRO A 124 -14.09 -6.19 -1.70
CA PRO A 124 -15.46 -6.25 -2.19
C PRO A 124 -15.71 -5.36 -3.43
N SER A 125 -16.52 -5.85 -4.37
CA SER A 125 -16.80 -5.16 -5.64
C SER A 125 -17.46 -3.78 -5.48
N VAL A 126 -18.16 -3.55 -4.37
CA VAL A 126 -18.76 -2.25 -4.02
C VAL A 126 -17.70 -1.15 -3.80
N LEU A 127 -16.49 -1.48 -3.34
CA LEU A 127 -15.43 -0.51 -3.09
C LEU A 127 -15.02 0.23 -4.37
N ARG A 128 -15.06 -0.46 -5.53
CA ARG A 128 -14.78 0.14 -6.85
C ARG A 128 -15.83 1.18 -7.27
N LYS A 129 -17.00 1.22 -6.62
CA LYS A 129 -18.06 2.22 -6.84
C LYS A 129 -18.04 3.35 -5.80
N LEU A 130 -17.62 3.06 -4.57
CA LEU A 130 -17.50 4.04 -3.49
C LEU A 130 -16.22 4.87 -3.60
N TYR A 131 -15.12 4.24 -4.03
CA TYR A 131 -13.78 4.83 -4.11
C TYR A 131 -13.18 4.66 -5.52
N PRO A 132 -13.83 5.19 -6.58
CA PRO A 132 -13.40 4.97 -7.97
C PRO A 132 -12.12 5.75 -8.30
N PHE A 133 -11.14 5.08 -8.90
CA PHE A 133 -9.99 5.76 -9.51
C PHE A 133 -10.36 6.40 -10.86
N PRO A 134 -9.76 7.55 -11.22
CA PRO A 134 -9.65 7.99 -12.61
C PRO A 134 -9.08 6.88 -13.51
N VAL A 135 -9.50 6.79 -14.77
CA VAL A 135 -9.20 5.64 -15.64
C VAL A 135 -7.69 5.43 -15.85
N ASP A 136 -6.93 6.53 -15.98
CA ASP A 136 -5.47 6.51 -16.10
C ASP A 136 -4.80 5.99 -14.81
N LYS A 137 -5.31 6.37 -13.63
CA LYS A 137 -4.80 5.91 -12.33
C LYS A 137 -5.23 4.49 -12.00
N ALA A 138 -6.42 4.07 -12.45
CA ALA A 138 -6.90 2.70 -12.30
C ALA A 138 -5.97 1.68 -13.01
N ALA A 139 -5.42 2.05 -14.16
CA ALA A 139 -4.49 1.25 -14.96
C ALA A 139 -3.01 1.35 -14.54
N LEU A 140 -2.69 2.19 -13.54
CA LEU A 140 -1.33 2.36 -13.00
C LEU A 140 -1.20 1.90 -11.54
N TRP A 141 -2.25 2.09 -10.74
CA TRP A 141 -2.28 1.79 -9.30
C TRP A 141 -3.27 0.68 -8.92
N GLY A 142 -4.27 0.41 -9.77
CA GLY A 142 -5.32 -0.60 -9.53
C GLY A 142 -5.04 -1.98 -10.15
N THR A 143 -4.13 -2.04 -11.11
CA THR A 143 -3.71 -3.25 -11.83
C THR A 143 -2.44 -3.83 -11.22
N LEU A 144 -2.35 -5.16 -11.16
CA LEU A 144 -1.10 -5.84 -10.82
C LEU A 144 -0.04 -5.53 -11.91
N PRO A 145 1.21 -5.17 -11.57
CA PRO A 145 2.27 -5.03 -12.55
C PRO A 145 2.54 -6.36 -13.27
N GLU A 146 2.81 -6.29 -14.58
CA GLU A 146 3.41 -7.38 -15.33
C GLU A 146 4.93 -7.35 -15.17
N VAL A 147 5.60 -8.49 -15.39
CA VAL A 147 7.08 -8.55 -15.41
C VAL A 147 7.56 -8.13 -16.80
N ASP A 148 8.51 -7.19 -16.85
CA ASP A 148 9.08 -6.70 -18.11
C ASP A 148 9.66 -7.84 -18.95
N ARG A 149 9.09 -8.05 -20.14
CA ARG A 149 9.42 -9.21 -20.98
C ARG A 149 10.90 -9.28 -21.33
N ALA A 150 11.55 -8.13 -21.53
CA ALA A 150 12.98 -8.03 -21.82
C ALA A 150 13.90 -8.47 -20.67
N LEU A 151 13.39 -8.60 -19.44
CA LEU A 151 14.13 -9.18 -18.31
C LEU A 151 13.92 -10.69 -18.18
N VAL A 152 12.93 -11.25 -18.89
CA VAL A 152 12.55 -12.67 -18.84
C VAL A 152 12.98 -13.43 -20.10
N THR A 153 12.96 -12.78 -21.27
CA THR A 153 13.67 -13.27 -22.46
C THR A 153 15.16 -12.95 -22.33
N GLY A 154 16.02 -13.85 -22.82
CA GLY A 154 17.49 -13.75 -22.68
C GLY A 154 18.16 -12.68 -23.56
N ASP A 155 17.41 -11.66 -23.98
CA ASP A 155 17.84 -10.62 -24.91
C ASP A 155 18.40 -9.37 -24.20
N SER A 156 18.26 -9.30 -22.87
CA SER A 156 18.86 -8.24 -22.04
C SER A 156 20.32 -8.56 -21.72
N MET A 157 21.18 -7.54 -21.79
CA MET A 157 22.59 -7.64 -21.38
C MET A 157 22.77 -7.90 -19.87
N LEU A 158 21.70 -7.81 -19.09
CA LEU A 158 21.63 -8.17 -17.66
C LEU A 158 20.87 -9.48 -17.40
N SER A 159 20.51 -10.25 -18.43
CA SER A 159 19.73 -11.48 -18.23
C SER A 159 20.53 -12.53 -17.47
N VAL A 160 20.00 -12.98 -16.33
CA VAL A 160 20.47 -14.21 -15.66
C VAL A 160 20.37 -15.37 -16.68
N PRO A 161 21.38 -16.26 -16.78
CA PRO A 161 21.42 -17.29 -17.81
C PRO A 161 20.12 -18.10 -17.93
N HIS A 162 19.71 -18.34 -19.17
CA HIS A 162 18.37 -18.78 -19.60
C HIS A 162 17.96 -20.19 -19.12
N ASN A 163 17.79 -20.34 -17.79
CA ASN A 163 17.09 -21.46 -17.18
C ASN A 163 15.58 -21.21 -17.28
N THR A 164 15.01 -21.40 -18.48
CA THR A 164 13.54 -21.36 -18.67
C THR A 164 12.82 -22.44 -17.86
N ASP A 165 13.53 -23.48 -17.44
CA ASP A 165 13.11 -24.46 -16.44
C ASP A 165 13.08 -23.91 -14.98
N ALA A 166 13.22 -22.59 -14.74
CA ALA A 166 13.20 -21.97 -13.41
C ALA A 166 11.90 -21.18 -13.09
N LEU A 167 10.88 -21.26 -13.95
CA LEU A 167 9.48 -20.98 -13.55
C LEU A 167 9.09 -22.02 -12.46
N PRO A 168 8.20 -21.69 -11.49
CA PRO A 168 8.29 -22.14 -10.11
C PRO A 168 8.32 -23.67 -9.95
N LYS A 169 9.50 -24.19 -9.60
CA LYS A 169 9.76 -25.63 -9.42
C LYS A 169 9.29 -26.16 -8.07
N ASP A 170 9.23 -25.34 -7.02
CA ASP A 170 8.58 -25.73 -5.76
C ASP A 170 7.11 -25.23 -5.75
N PRO A 171 6.12 -26.09 -5.43
CA PRO A 171 4.71 -25.70 -5.41
C PRO A 171 4.33 -24.70 -4.31
N THR A 172 5.24 -24.36 -3.39
CA THR A 172 5.11 -23.21 -2.48
C THR A 172 5.39 -21.87 -3.17
N ASP A 173 6.26 -21.80 -4.19
CA ASP A 173 6.54 -20.56 -4.92
C ASP A 173 5.24 -20.01 -5.55
N ARG A 174 4.39 -20.90 -6.08
CA ARG A 174 3.04 -20.54 -6.55
C ARG A 174 2.13 -20.03 -5.43
N LYS A 175 2.23 -20.57 -4.21
CA LYS A 175 1.47 -20.07 -3.04
C LYS A 175 1.96 -18.67 -2.64
N ILE A 176 3.27 -18.42 -2.66
CA ILE A 176 3.88 -17.10 -2.45
C ILE A 176 3.33 -16.12 -3.50
N GLU A 177 3.42 -16.47 -4.78
CA GLU A 177 2.97 -15.63 -5.89
C GLU A 177 1.47 -15.31 -5.82
N GLU A 178 0.61 -16.31 -5.62
CA GLU A 178 -0.83 -16.09 -5.48
C GLU A 178 -1.19 -15.25 -4.24
N ALA A 179 -0.45 -15.38 -3.13
CA ALA A 179 -0.66 -14.60 -1.92
C ALA A 179 -0.23 -13.13 -2.10
N ILE A 180 0.93 -12.88 -2.71
CA ILE A 180 1.40 -11.52 -3.07
C ILE A 180 0.42 -10.86 -4.05
N LYS A 181 -0.06 -11.60 -5.06
CA LYS A 181 -1.07 -11.10 -6.02
C LYS A 181 -2.42 -10.76 -5.38
N ARG A 182 -2.78 -11.34 -4.23
CA ARG A 182 -3.95 -10.94 -3.42
C ARG A 182 -3.63 -9.72 -2.55
N SER A 183 -2.50 -9.74 -1.84
CA SER A 183 -1.99 -8.63 -1.03
C SER A 183 -1.92 -7.32 -1.83
N PHE A 184 -1.35 -7.33 -3.03
CA PHE A 184 -1.28 -6.17 -3.92
C PHE A 184 -2.68 -5.62 -4.26
N LYS A 185 -3.66 -6.48 -4.58
CA LYS A 185 -5.03 -6.07 -4.90
C LYS A 185 -5.78 -5.51 -3.69
N LEU A 186 -5.45 -5.96 -2.48
CA LEU A 186 -5.96 -5.38 -1.24
C LEU A 186 -5.31 -4.02 -0.98
N ALA A 187 -3.99 -3.88 -1.14
CA ALA A 187 -3.27 -2.62 -1.01
C ALA A 187 -3.74 -1.55 -2.01
N ALA A 188 -3.98 -1.92 -3.26
CA ALA A 188 -4.54 -1.04 -4.28
C ALA A 188 -5.96 -0.55 -3.91
N ALA A 189 -6.78 -1.41 -3.30
CA ALA A 189 -8.08 -1.01 -2.77
C ALA A 189 -7.95 -0.10 -1.52
N GLN A 190 -7.01 -0.41 -0.62
CA GLN A 190 -6.70 0.43 0.56
C GLN A 190 -6.27 1.84 0.13
N LEU A 191 -5.42 1.98 -0.89
CA LEU A 191 -5.00 3.26 -1.45
C LEU A 191 -6.20 4.10 -1.92
N GLY A 192 -7.15 3.48 -2.64
CA GLY A 192 -8.38 4.15 -3.07
C GLY A 192 -9.21 4.66 -1.88
N VAL A 193 -9.44 3.79 -0.88
CA VAL A 193 -10.15 4.16 0.36
C VAL A 193 -9.44 5.31 1.08
N SER A 194 -8.11 5.25 1.24
CA SER A 194 -7.30 6.27 1.92
C SER A 194 -7.34 7.63 1.23
N ILE A 195 -7.29 7.68 -0.11
CA ILE A 195 -7.39 8.93 -0.89
C ILE A 195 -8.73 9.61 -0.63
N TYR A 196 -9.84 8.85 -0.75
CA TYR A 196 -11.18 9.36 -0.53
C TYR A 196 -11.44 9.77 0.92
N CYS A 197 -10.97 8.98 1.89
CA CYS A 197 -11.03 9.31 3.32
C CYS A 197 -10.24 10.60 3.63
N THR A 198 -9.05 10.76 3.04
CA THR A 198 -8.22 11.97 3.17
C THR A 198 -8.92 13.21 2.60
N TYR A 199 -9.52 13.09 1.40
CA TYR A 199 -10.22 14.21 0.77
C TYR A 199 -11.49 14.61 1.53
N ALA A 200 -12.29 13.62 1.97
CA ALA A 200 -13.47 13.86 2.80
C ALA A 200 -13.10 14.51 4.15
N SER A 201 -12.01 14.06 4.78
CA SER A 201 -11.51 14.63 6.04
C SER A 201 -11.02 16.07 5.87
N LYS A 202 -10.26 16.36 4.80
CA LYS A 202 -9.83 17.73 4.48
C LYS A 202 -11.03 18.66 4.22
N ALA A 203 -12.04 18.20 3.48
CA ALA A 203 -13.26 18.97 3.23
C ALA A 203 -14.08 19.21 4.51
N LEU A 204 -14.23 18.19 5.36
CA LEU A 204 -14.94 18.28 6.64
C LEU A 204 -14.29 19.31 7.58
N LEU A 205 -12.95 19.30 7.70
CA LEU A 205 -12.21 20.28 8.50
C LEU A 205 -12.49 21.71 8.02
N ILE A 206 -12.40 21.98 6.71
CA ILE A 206 -12.68 23.30 6.13
C ILE A 206 -14.11 23.74 6.46
N TRP A 207 -15.11 22.87 6.30
CA TRP A 207 -16.51 23.23 6.60
C TRP A 207 -16.78 23.50 8.09
N LEU A 208 -16.03 22.84 8.99
CA LEU A 208 -16.08 23.10 10.43
C LEU A 208 -15.38 24.43 10.81
N GLU A 209 -14.21 24.71 10.22
CA GLU A 209 -13.50 25.99 10.35
C GLU A 209 -14.39 27.16 9.87
N GLU A 210 -15.06 27.02 8.72
CA GLU A 210 -16.03 28.00 8.19
C GLU A 210 -17.26 28.20 9.09
N GLU A 211 -17.82 27.12 9.65
CA GLU A 211 -18.96 27.19 10.56
C GLU A 211 -18.57 27.92 11.86
N GLN A 212 -17.41 27.61 12.44
CA GLN A 212 -16.89 28.27 13.63
C GLN A 212 -16.64 29.77 13.37
N ALA A 213 -16.08 30.13 12.21
CA ALA A 213 -15.86 31.52 11.82
C ALA A 213 -17.15 32.34 11.69
N ARG A 214 -18.27 31.71 11.28
CA ARG A 214 -19.59 32.36 11.21
C ARG A 214 -20.25 32.50 12.59
N PHE A 215 -20.10 31.51 13.47
CA PHE A 215 -20.51 31.63 14.87
C PHE A 215 -19.82 32.80 15.59
N ARG A 216 -18.49 32.95 15.44
CA ARG A 216 -17.74 34.08 16.01
C ARG A 216 -18.25 35.46 15.52
N LYS A 217 -18.79 35.52 14.30
CA LYS A 217 -19.38 36.73 13.69
C LYS A 217 -20.87 36.96 14.06
N LYS A 218 -21.44 36.19 15.00
CA LYS A 218 -22.85 36.26 15.46
C LYS A 218 -23.87 36.24 14.30
N TRP A 219 -23.57 35.52 13.22
CA TRP A 219 -24.46 35.45 12.05
C TRP A 219 -25.72 34.63 12.34
N VAL A 220 -26.88 35.13 11.89
CA VAL A 220 -28.18 34.47 12.09
C VAL A 220 -28.23 33.12 11.35
N PRO A 221 -28.77 32.05 11.94
CA PRO A 221 -28.92 30.76 11.27
C PRO A 221 -29.79 30.87 10.01
N SER A 222 -29.17 30.71 8.84
CA SER A 222 -29.87 30.68 7.54
C SER A 222 -29.99 29.25 7.00
N GLY A 223 -30.83 29.05 5.98
CA GLY A 223 -30.93 27.77 5.26
C GLY A 223 -29.62 27.29 4.59
N ALA A 224 -28.56 28.11 4.56
CA ALA A 224 -27.21 27.69 4.16
C ALA A 224 -26.42 27.05 5.33
N VAL A 225 -26.69 27.44 6.58
CA VAL A 225 -26.08 26.89 7.79
C VAL A 225 -26.52 25.43 7.99
N GLN A 226 -27.84 25.19 7.95
CA GLN A 226 -28.42 23.84 8.05
C GLN A 226 -27.94 22.92 6.92
N ARG A 227 -27.74 23.45 5.70
CA ARG A 227 -27.14 22.72 4.58
C ARG A 227 -25.68 22.33 4.84
N LYS A 228 -24.83 23.24 5.34
CA LYS A 228 -23.44 22.88 5.71
C LYS A 228 -23.38 21.83 6.81
N ARG A 229 -24.19 21.94 7.88
CA ARG A 229 -24.23 20.89 8.92
C ARG A 229 -24.65 19.52 8.38
N ARG A 230 -25.59 19.46 7.43
CA ARG A 230 -25.95 18.21 6.75
C ARG A 230 -24.78 17.64 5.95
N LEU A 231 -24.02 18.49 5.23
CA LEU A 231 -22.80 18.06 4.53
C LEU A 231 -21.72 17.54 5.49
N CYS A 232 -21.48 18.23 6.62
CA CYS A 232 -20.54 17.75 7.64
C CYS A 232 -20.93 16.37 8.18
N LYS A 233 -22.22 16.11 8.45
CA LYS A 233 -22.68 14.78 8.86
C LYS A 233 -22.49 13.72 7.76
N ILE A 234 -22.80 14.05 6.50
CA ILE A 234 -22.59 13.14 5.37
C ILE A 234 -21.11 12.77 5.22
N ALA A 235 -20.20 13.75 5.32
CA ALA A 235 -18.76 13.49 5.27
C ALA A 235 -18.27 12.67 6.47
N ALA A 236 -18.73 12.97 7.70
CA ALA A 236 -18.37 12.20 8.88
C ALA A 236 -18.80 10.73 8.79
N ASN A 237 -20.01 10.46 8.30
CA ASN A 237 -20.48 9.11 7.99
C ASN A 237 -19.58 8.43 6.94
N PHE A 238 -19.31 9.09 5.80
CA PHE A 238 -18.46 8.52 4.73
C PHE A 238 -17.01 8.24 5.19
N ILE A 239 -16.45 9.07 6.07
CA ILE A 239 -15.12 8.87 6.69
C ILE A 239 -15.14 7.65 7.62
N HIS A 240 -16.22 7.45 8.39
CA HIS A 240 -16.40 6.27 9.25
C HIS A 240 -16.53 4.99 8.41
N ASP A 241 -17.40 4.98 7.40
CA ASP A 241 -17.58 3.85 6.47
C ASP A 241 -16.23 3.49 5.80
N ALA A 242 -15.47 4.50 5.35
CA ALA A 242 -14.15 4.33 4.76
C ALA A 242 -13.10 3.83 5.76
N ALA A 243 -13.14 4.25 7.03
CA ALA A 243 -12.23 3.75 8.06
C ALA A 243 -12.48 2.27 8.38
N GLU A 244 -13.74 1.83 8.44
CA GLU A 244 -14.08 0.41 8.61
C GLU A 244 -13.68 -0.43 7.39
N ASP A 245 -13.90 0.07 6.18
CA ASP A 245 -13.45 -0.61 4.96
C ASP A 245 -11.91 -0.72 4.88
N PHE A 246 -11.19 0.35 5.24
CA PHE A 246 -9.73 0.33 5.31
C PHE A 246 -9.22 -0.68 6.35
N LEU A 247 -9.78 -0.68 7.56
CA LEU A 247 -9.46 -1.64 8.62
C LEU A 247 -9.68 -3.09 8.14
N ARG A 248 -10.85 -3.36 7.56
CA ARG A 248 -11.20 -4.69 7.03
C ARG A 248 -10.30 -5.15 5.89
N LEU A 249 -9.85 -4.26 5.03
CA LEU A 249 -8.84 -4.57 4.01
C LEU A 249 -7.46 -4.81 4.62
N THR A 250 -7.07 -4.05 5.64
CA THR A 250 -5.78 -4.19 6.34
C THR A 250 -5.67 -5.57 7.00
N VAL A 251 -6.69 -5.99 7.77
CA VAL A 251 -6.72 -7.32 8.42
C VAL A 251 -6.64 -8.46 7.40
N LYS A 252 -7.33 -8.33 6.26
CA LYS A 252 -7.22 -9.26 5.10
C LYS A 252 -5.83 -9.28 4.47
N ASN A 253 -5.19 -8.12 4.35
CA ASN A 253 -3.90 -7.98 3.70
C ASN A 253 -2.80 -8.63 4.56
N VAL A 254 -2.83 -8.41 5.89
CA VAL A 254 -1.99 -9.14 6.84
C VAL A 254 -2.18 -10.66 6.71
N ALA A 255 -3.41 -11.16 6.60
CA ALA A 255 -3.65 -12.59 6.40
C ALA A 255 -3.00 -13.13 5.10
N CYS A 256 -3.09 -12.40 3.99
CA CYS A 256 -2.42 -12.77 2.73
C CYS A 256 -0.88 -12.76 2.88
N LEU A 257 -0.32 -11.74 3.53
CA LEU A 257 1.11 -11.64 3.79
C LEU A 257 1.61 -12.76 4.71
N THR A 258 0.84 -13.15 5.73
CA THR A 258 1.13 -14.33 6.57
C THR A 258 1.20 -15.61 5.74
N VAL A 259 0.30 -15.83 4.77
CA VAL A 259 0.39 -16.99 3.85
C VAL A 259 1.65 -16.94 2.98
N ALA A 260 1.99 -15.77 2.43
CA ALA A 260 3.21 -15.60 1.63
C ALA A 260 4.47 -15.88 2.47
N TRP A 261 4.53 -15.35 3.70
CA TRP A 261 5.65 -15.51 4.62
C TRP A 261 5.79 -16.97 5.09
N ARG A 262 4.68 -17.63 5.45
CA ARG A 262 4.66 -19.07 5.73
C ARG A 262 5.18 -19.89 4.55
N ALA A 263 4.73 -19.60 3.33
CA ALA A 263 5.16 -20.34 2.14
C ALA A 263 6.66 -20.14 1.86
N LEU A 264 7.17 -18.92 2.05
CA LEU A 264 8.60 -18.60 1.92
C LEU A 264 9.47 -19.35 2.95
N TRP A 265 9.01 -19.49 4.20
CA TRP A 265 9.70 -20.28 5.24
C TRP A 265 9.59 -21.79 5.01
N LEU A 266 8.48 -22.29 4.45
CA LEU A 266 8.27 -23.71 4.13
C LEU A 266 8.96 -24.14 2.82
N ARG A 267 9.36 -23.19 1.96
CA ARG A 267 10.02 -23.46 0.67
C ARG A 267 11.29 -24.34 0.81
N PRO A 268 12.34 -23.97 1.57
CA PRO A 268 13.54 -24.81 1.71
C PRO A 268 13.31 -26.09 2.56
N TRP A 269 12.13 -26.27 3.14
CA TRP A 269 11.86 -27.32 4.11
C TRP A 269 11.57 -28.65 3.40
N SER A 270 12.30 -29.72 3.77
CA SER A 270 12.27 -31.04 3.11
C SER A 270 11.10 -31.94 3.54
N SER A 271 9.93 -31.35 3.79
CA SER A 271 8.71 -32.03 4.21
C SER A 271 7.71 -32.24 3.07
N SER A 272 6.74 -33.15 3.27
CA SER A 272 5.71 -33.44 2.28
C SER A 272 4.78 -32.26 2.03
N LEU A 273 4.27 -32.15 0.80
CA LEU A 273 3.42 -31.03 0.38
C LEU A 273 2.15 -30.92 1.23
N ASP A 274 1.56 -32.05 1.63
CA ASP A 274 0.39 -32.09 2.53
C ASP A 274 0.69 -31.47 3.90
N LEU A 275 1.92 -31.63 4.42
CA LEU A 275 2.33 -30.98 5.66
C LEU A 275 2.57 -29.48 5.44
N LYS A 276 3.22 -29.09 4.33
CA LYS A 276 3.36 -27.67 3.96
C LYS A 276 1.99 -26.98 3.84
N TYR A 277 1.01 -27.60 3.18
CA TYR A 277 -0.35 -27.06 3.05
C TYR A 277 -1.11 -27.02 4.39
N LYS A 278 -0.99 -28.03 5.24
CA LYS A 278 -1.57 -27.98 6.61
C LYS A 278 -1.03 -26.80 7.40
N LEU A 279 0.29 -26.58 7.38
CA LEU A 279 0.95 -25.46 8.08
C LEU A 279 0.59 -24.09 7.50
N LEU A 280 0.37 -23.99 6.18
CA LEU A 280 -0.18 -22.77 5.56
C LEU A 280 -1.60 -22.47 6.08
N SER A 281 -2.45 -23.50 6.18
CA SER A 281 -3.87 -23.40 6.54
C SER A 281 -4.18 -23.13 8.02
N LEU A 282 -3.19 -23.21 8.92
CA LEU A 282 -3.39 -22.99 10.36
C LEU A 282 -3.97 -21.59 10.66
N PRO A 283 -4.70 -21.41 11.76
CA PRO A 283 -4.98 -20.08 12.31
C PRO A 283 -3.69 -19.25 12.47
N TYR A 284 -3.84 -17.92 12.47
CA TYR A 284 -2.79 -16.99 12.87
C TYR A 284 -3.27 -16.15 14.06
N THR A 285 -2.47 -16.12 15.11
CA THR A 285 -2.81 -15.55 16.43
C THR A 285 -1.92 -14.37 16.83
N GLY A 286 -1.01 -13.94 15.94
CA GLY A 286 0.05 -13.00 16.29
C GLY A 286 1.25 -13.67 17.00
N GLY A 287 2.33 -12.90 17.20
CA GLY A 287 3.55 -13.35 17.87
C GLY A 287 4.39 -14.35 17.06
N LYS A 288 3.91 -15.58 16.93
CA LYS A 288 4.58 -16.70 16.23
C LYS A 288 3.93 -16.95 14.87
N LEU A 289 4.70 -17.44 13.88
CA LEU A 289 4.23 -17.57 12.49
C LEU A 289 3.23 -18.73 12.28
N PHE A 290 3.35 -19.82 13.04
CA PHE A 290 2.56 -21.05 12.89
C PHE A 290 1.72 -21.40 14.13
N GLY A 291 1.63 -20.48 15.10
CA GLY A 291 1.32 -20.77 16.51
C GLY A 291 2.58 -20.76 17.36
#